data_AF-A0A838D9E7-F1
#
_entry.id   AF-A0A838D9E7-F1
#
_cell.length_a   1.000
_cell.length_b   1.000
_cell.length_c   1.000
_cell.angle_alpha   90.00
_cell.angle_beta   90.00
_cell.angle_gamma   90.00
#
_symmetry.space_group_name_H-M   'P 1'
#
loop_
_entity.id
_entity.type
_entity.pdbx_description
1 polymer ?
#
loop_
_entity_poly.entity_id
_entity_poly.type
_entity_poly.pdbx_seq_one_letter_code
_entity_poly.pdbx_strand_id
1 'polypeptide(L)'
;YTNFITIKHSNGEYSRYDHLDFKSSKVKLNQKVYSGEEISKVGMTGYTYIPHLHFQVYVYTGYNIWTDFETIEIKEFKNMF
;
A
#
# COMPACT_ATOMS: atom_id res chain seq x y z
N TYR A 1 5.32 -6.11 -13.78
CA TYR A 1 4.36 -6.63 -12.78
C TYR A 1 4.85 -6.25 -11.39
N THR A 2 3.98 -5.66 -10.55
CA THR A 2 4.28 -5.26 -9.15
C THR A 2 3.57 -6.22 -8.20
N ASN A 3 4.19 -6.53 -7.07
CA ASN A 3 3.50 -7.18 -5.96
C ASN A 3 3.00 -6.10 -5.01
N PHE A 4 1.73 -6.21 -4.63
CA PHE A 4 1.11 -5.27 -3.71
C PHE A 4 0.13 -5.95 -2.77
N ILE A 5 -0.11 -5.30 -1.63
CA ILE A 5 -1.16 -5.65 -0.70
C ILE A 5 -2.07 -4.43 -0.55
N THR A 6 -3.38 -4.67 -0.57
CA THR A 6 -4.38 -3.67 -0.24
C THR A 6 -5.11 -4.07 1.04
N ILE A 7 -5.21 -3.14 1.99
CA ILE A 7 -5.97 -3.30 3.23
C ILE A 7 -7.16 -2.34 3.18
N LYS A 8 -8.36 -2.88 3.44
CA LYS A 8 -9.56 -2.07 3.67
C LYS A 8 -9.66 -1.71 5.14
N HIS A 9 -9.86 -0.43 5.43
CA HIS A 9 -10.03 0.11 6.78
C HIS A 9 -11.51 0.24 7.15
N SER A 10 -11.80 0.30 8.45
CA SER A 10 -13.17 0.41 8.96
C SER A 10 -13.85 1.74 8.62
N ASN A 11 -13.07 2.78 8.34
CA ASN A 11 -13.55 4.10 7.90
C ASN A 11 -13.90 4.15 6.40
N GLY A 12 -13.76 3.04 5.67
CA GLY A 12 -14.07 2.96 4.23
C GLY A 12 -12.91 3.32 3.30
N GLU A 13 -11.76 3.72 3.85
CA GLU A 13 -10.53 3.90 3.09
C GLU A 13 -9.83 2.58 2.80
N TYR A 14 -8.90 2.63 1.85
CA TYR A 14 -8.00 1.56 1.51
C TYR A 14 -6.57 2.08 1.58
N SER A 15 -5.67 1.29 2.15
CA SER A 15 -4.24 1.52 2.00
C SER A 15 -3.64 0.47 1.07
N ARG A 16 -2.78 0.89 0.15
CA ARG A 16 -2.05 0.03 -0.77
C ARG A 16 -0.54 0.17 -0.56
N TYR A 17 0.13 -0.97 -0.58
CA TYR A 17 1.57 -1.12 -0.36
C TYR A 17 2.16 -1.81 -1.59
N ASP A 18 2.92 -1.09 -2.41
CA ASP A 18 3.52 -1.58 -3.67
C ASP A 18 5.02 -1.84 -3.52
N HIS A 19 5.62 -2.38 -4.60
CA HIS A 19 7.05 -2.74 -4.68
C HIS A 19 7.48 -3.80 -3.67
N LEU A 20 6.54 -4.63 -3.21
CA LEU A 20 6.81 -5.66 -2.21
C LEU A 20 7.73 -6.75 -2.75
N ASP A 21 8.54 -7.36 -1.88
CA ASP A 21 9.47 -8.42 -2.27
C ASP A 21 8.73 -9.69 -2.73
N PHE A 22 9.33 -10.42 -3.67
CA PHE A 22 8.70 -11.60 -4.27
C PHE A 22 8.49 -12.69 -3.22
N LYS A 23 7.26 -13.23 -3.14
CA LYS A 23 6.87 -14.27 -2.15
C LYS A 23 7.08 -13.86 -0.68
N SER A 24 7.09 -12.56 -0.37
CA SER A 24 7.29 -12.07 1.00
C SER A 24 6.01 -11.84 1.80
N SER A 25 4.82 -12.04 1.21
CA SER A 25 3.53 -11.86 1.91
C SER A 25 3.45 -12.75 3.15
N LYS A 26 3.16 -12.13 4.29
CA LYS A 26 2.87 -12.79 5.57
C LYS A 26 1.37 -12.97 5.81
N VAL A 27 0.56 -12.43 4.91
CA VAL A 27 -0.91 -12.40 5.02
C VAL A 27 -1.56 -13.15 3.86
N LYS A 28 -2.84 -13.49 4.04
CA LYS A 28 -3.70 -14.08 3.02
C LYS A 28 -4.87 -13.16 2.69
N LEU A 29 -5.51 -13.38 1.54
CA LEU A 29 -6.71 -12.65 1.16
C LEU A 29 -7.77 -12.73 2.27
N ASN A 30 -8.39 -11.59 2.58
CA ASN A 30 -9.41 -11.42 3.63
C ASN A 30 -8.94 -11.69 5.08
N GLN A 31 -7.64 -11.87 5.33
CA GLN A 31 -7.10 -11.90 6.69
C GLN A 31 -7.30 -10.54 7.36
N LYS A 32 -7.82 -10.54 8.60
CA LYS A 32 -7.81 -9.33 9.45
C LYS A 32 -6.40 -9.11 9.96
N VAL A 33 -5.95 -7.86 9.91
CA VAL A 33 -4.64 -7.43 10.39
C VAL A 33 -4.80 -6.24 11.33
N TYR A 34 -3.86 -6.04 12.23
CA TYR A 34 -3.86 -4.93 13.18
C TYR A 34 -2.72 -3.94 12.91
N SER A 35 -2.86 -2.72 13.41
CA SER A 35 -1.77 -1.73 13.34
C SER A 35 -0.50 -2.29 13.99
N GLY A 36 0.64 -2.12 13.33
CA GLY A 36 1.94 -2.67 13.75
C GLY A 36 2.21 -4.11 13.32
N GLU A 37 1.23 -4.82 12.73
CA GLU A 37 1.45 -6.17 12.20
C GLU A 37 2.25 -6.13 10.89
N GLU A 38 3.29 -6.95 10.79
CA GLU A 38 4.09 -7.05 9.58
C GLU A 38 3.36 -7.86 8.50
N ILE A 39 3.01 -7.22 7.39
CA ILE A 39 2.25 -7.85 6.30
C ILE A 39 3.12 -8.37 5.14
N SER A 40 4.31 -7.80 4.93
CA SER A 40 5.23 -8.13 3.84
C SER A 40 6.58 -7.44 4.02
N LYS A 41 7.59 -7.83 3.23
CA LYS A 41 8.87 -7.10 3.12
C LYS A 41 8.87 -6.12 1.94
N VAL A 42 9.60 -5.01 2.10
CA VAL A 42 9.94 -4.09 1.00
C VAL A 42 10.85 -4.82 0.00
N GLY A 43 10.61 -4.61 -1.28
CA GLY A 43 11.41 -5.19 -2.35
C GLY A 43 11.58 -4.23 -3.51
N MET A 44 11.61 -4.78 -4.73
CA MET A 44 11.87 -4.05 -5.96
C MET A 44 11.01 -4.56 -7.13
N THR A 45 9.84 -5.14 -6.83
CA THR A 45 8.91 -5.57 -7.88
C THR A 45 8.24 -4.35 -8.54
N GLY A 46 7.80 -4.47 -9.80
CA GLY A 46 7.20 -3.35 -10.53
C GLY A 46 8.22 -2.43 -11.20
N TYR A 47 7.79 -1.21 -11.54
CA TYR A 47 8.63 -0.19 -12.17
C TYR A 47 9.24 0.71 -11.10
N THR A 48 10.48 0.44 -10.71
CA THR A 48 11.23 1.20 -9.70
C THR A 48 12.73 1.14 -10.01
N TYR A 49 13.46 2.18 -9.62
CA TYR A 49 14.92 2.27 -9.76
C TYR A 49 15.68 1.89 -8.49
N ILE A 50 15.03 1.96 -7.31
CA ILE A 50 15.64 1.64 -6.02
C ILE A 50 14.66 0.91 -5.09
N PRO A 51 15.13 0.10 -4.13
CA PRO A 51 14.26 -0.49 -3.11
C PRO A 51 13.59 0.60 -2.27
N HIS A 52 12.26 0.67 -2.33
CA HIS A 52 11.45 1.59 -1.54
C HIS A 52 10.02 1.04 -1.42
N LEU A 53 9.27 1.56 -0.46
CA LEU A 53 7.84 1.30 -0.33
C LEU A 53 7.07 2.42 -1.05
N HIS A 54 6.21 2.06 -2.00
CA HIS A 54 5.17 2.98 -2.46
C HIS A 54 3.91 2.76 -1.62
N PHE A 55 3.49 3.79 -0.88
CA PHE A 55 2.34 3.76 0.01
C PHE A 55 1.28 4.74 -0.45
N GLN A 56 0.05 4.26 -0.60
CA GLN A 56 -1.10 5.05 -1.00
C GLN A 56 -2.26 4.81 -0.05
N VAL A 57 -3.00 5.87 0.28
CA VAL A 57 -4.33 5.80 0.89
C VAL A 57 -5.35 6.39 -0.07
N TYR A 58 -6.49 5.71 -0.25
CA TYR A 58 -7.53 6.14 -1.18
C TYR A 58 -8.92 5.66 -0.73
N VAL A 59 -9.96 6.35 -1.17
CA VAL A 59 -11.36 5.88 -1.09
C VAL A 59 -11.74 5.33 -2.45
N TYR A 60 -12.26 4.10 -2.50
CA TYR A 60 -12.73 3.52 -3.74
C TYR A 60 -14.13 4.06 -4.09
N THR A 61 -14.22 4.93 -5.09
CA THR A 61 -15.47 5.59 -5.52
C THR A 61 -16.05 5.01 -6.82
N GLY A 62 -15.33 4.12 -7.52
CA GLY A 62 -15.78 3.46 -8.74
C GLY A 62 -14.63 3.03 -9.65
N TYR A 63 -14.96 2.49 -10.83
CA TYR A 63 -13.97 2.15 -11.85
C TYR A 63 -13.67 3.38 -12.74
N ASN A 64 -12.78 4.27 -12.32
CA ASN A 64 -12.27 5.34 -13.17
C ASN A 64 -10.77 5.14 -13.44
N ILE A 65 -10.44 4.78 -14.69
CA ILE A 65 -9.09 4.36 -15.08
C ILE A 65 -8.12 5.52 -15.40
N TRP A 66 -8.55 6.78 -15.25
CA TRP A 66 -7.78 7.95 -15.72
C TRP A 66 -7.66 9.15 -14.76
N THR A 67 -8.25 9.17 -13.55
CA THR A 67 -8.32 10.41 -12.74
C THR A 67 -7.97 10.30 -11.24
N ASP A 68 -7.66 9.13 -10.70
CA ASP A 68 -7.75 8.94 -9.24
C ASP A 68 -6.43 9.00 -8.45
N PHE A 69 -5.45 9.79 -8.93
CA PHE A 69 -4.18 9.95 -8.21
C PHE A 69 -3.82 11.43 -8.05
N GLU A 70 -4.23 12.02 -6.94
CA GLU A 70 -3.55 13.21 -6.41
C GLU A 70 -2.34 12.72 -5.61
N THR A 71 -1.14 12.92 -6.16
CA THR A 71 0.10 12.59 -5.45
C THR A 71 0.43 13.74 -4.51
N ILE A 72 0.18 13.55 -3.22
CA ILE A 72 0.57 14.50 -2.18
C ILE A 72 1.94 14.06 -1.64
N GLU A 73 2.97 14.88 -1.87
CA GLU A 73 4.26 14.72 -1.21
C GLU A 73 4.12 15.15 0.26
N ILE A 74 4.11 14.19 1.18
CA ILE A 74 4.14 14.50 2.61
C ILE A 74 5.57 14.86 3.01
N LYS A 75 5.86 16.15 3.08
CA LYS A 75 7.19 16.68 3.48
C LYS A 75 7.48 16.54 4.97
N GLU A 76 6.43 16.45 5.80
CA GLU A 76 6.54 16.29 7.25
C GLU A 76 5.59 15.22 7.76
N PHE A 77 6.00 13.95 7.65
CA PHE A 77 5.30 12.86 8.31
C PHE A 77 5.66 12.88 9.81
N LYS A 78 4.82 13.51 10.63
CA LYS A 78 4.95 13.39 12.09
C LYS A 78 4.48 12.00 12.49
N ASN A 79 5.38 11.22 13.10
CA ASN A 79 5.04 9.94 13.70
C ASN A 79 3.90 10.14 14.71
N MET A 80 2.73 9.62 14.39
CA MET A 80 1.65 9.44 15.35
C MET A 80 1.87 8.06 15.98
N PHE A 81 2.54 8.07 17.14
CA PHE A 81 2.54 6.95 18.08
C PHE A 81 1.32 7.04 18.99
#